data_AF-T0MTW9-F1
#
_entry.id   AF-T0MTW9-F1
#
_cell.length_a   1.000
_cell.length_b   1.000
_cell.length_c   1.000
_cell.angle_alpha   90.00
_cell.angle_beta   90.00
_cell.angle_gamma   90.00
#
_symmetry.space_group_name_H-M   'P 1'
#
loop_
_entity.id
_entity.type
_entity.pdbx_description
1 polymer ?
#
loop_
_entity_poly.entity_id
_entity_poly.type
_entity_poly.pdbx_seq_one_letter_code
_entity_poly.pdbx_strand_id
1 'polypeptide(L)'
;MWGGLSGKRRKYGLYGMVIGIVVSSILLYLSFYISFLYLLIPVLLVVIFHYTKAWRFSDRAFYGFLVIIISFFLAMGAISTSLTGAPHQTTATFTESSVTYDVHYAYSNNSGNYVFNFSLPSHNVSSNVEFVLRDLFTNVTVASTNGTFTSSGSNYTYSWNAGQLSQHAYVVLMTLHVKDNNTTVAQPLEFLGPILISGAMVVLLLSESLILYYLLITFLFFLAFAFFARAISMSRQRRNKGDQKPPVPSTDQVQENK
;
A
#
# COMPACT_ATOMS: atom_id res chain seq x y z
N MET A 1 -18.70 -0.08 29.92
CA MET A 1 -17.59 -1.04 29.73
C MET A 1 -16.18 -0.40 29.70
N TRP A 2 -15.97 0.82 30.21
CA TRP A 2 -14.70 1.57 30.04
C TRP A 2 -13.90 1.82 31.33
N GLY A 3 -14.39 1.38 32.50
CA GLY A 3 -13.76 1.65 33.81
C GLY A 3 -12.49 0.85 34.15
N GLY A 4 -11.85 0.18 33.17
CA GLY A 4 -10.77 -0.79 33.42
C GLY A 4 -9.36 -0.40 32.94
N LEU A 5 -9.20 0.77 32.30
CA LEU A 5 -7.94 1.24 31.71
C LEU A 5 -7.15 2.14 32.65
N SER A 6 -6.81 1.66 33.85
CA SER A 6 -5.96 2.41 34.80
C SER A 6 -4.58 1.78 35.02
N GLY A 7 -3.62 2.61 35.39
CA GLY A 7 -2.27 2.21 35.80
C GLY A 7 -1.43 1.55 34.68
N LYS A 8 -0.75 0.45 35.04
CA LYS A 8 0.20 -0.26 34.16
C LYS A 8 -0.44 -0.74 32.84
N ARG A 9 -1.75 -1.01 32.82
CA ARG A 9 -2.48 -1.50 31.64
C ARG A 9 -2.55 -0.46 30.51
N ARG A 10 -2.87 0.79 30.86
CA ARG A 10 -2.90 1.90 29.89
C ARG A 10 -1.50 2.17 29.34
N LYS A 11 -0.49 2.16 30.21
CA LYS A 11 0.91 2.37 29.83
C LYS A 11 1.39 1.31 28.81
N TYR A 12 1.19 0.03 29.10
CA TYR A 12 1.58 -1.06 28.20
C TYR A 12 0.78 -1.10 26.89
N GLY A 13 -0.53 -0.83 26.93
CA GLY A 13 -1.36 -0.71 25.74
C GLY A 13 -0.92 0.44 24.82
N LEU A 14 -0.60 1.60 25.40
CA LEU A 14 -0.08 2.75 24.65
C LEU A 14 1.29 2.46 24.01
N TYR A 15 2.21 1.79 24.70
CA TYR A 15 3.48 1.38 24.09
C TYR A 15 3.28 0.44 22.91
N GLY A 16 2.42 -0.58 23.07
CA GLY A 16 2.08 -1.49 21.98
C GLY A 16 1.41 -0.76 20.80
N MET A 17 0.57 0.24 21.10
CA MET A 17 -0.06 1.08 20.09
C MET A 17 0.96 1.90 19.31
N VAL A 18 1.90 2.59 19.97
CA VAL A 18 2.92 3.41 19.28
C VAL A 18 3.80 2.55 18.38
N ILE A 19 4.31 1.42 18.89
CA ILE A 19 5.14 0.50 18.09
C ILE A 19 4.33 -0.06 16.92
N GLY A 20 3.08 -0.47 17.19
CA GLY A 20 2.15 -0.94 16.18
C GLY A 20 1.95 0.09 15.09
N ILE A 21 1.71 1.36 15.44
CA ILE A 21 1.51 2.45 14.47
C ILE A 21 2.71 2.58 13.55
N VAL A 22 3.93 2.63 14.11
CA VAL A 22 5.15 2.80 13.31
C VAL A 22 5.34 1.63 12.35
N VAL A 23 5.29 0.39 12.87
CA VAL A 23 5.53 -0.82 12.07
C VAL A 23 4.44 -1.00 11.01
N SER A 24 3.17 -0.84 11.38
CA SER A 24 2.06 -1.00 10.45
C SER A 24 2.02 0.10 9.38
N SER A 25 2.41 1.34 9.70
CA SER A 25 2.50 2.41 8.68
C SER A 25 3.57 2.11 7.64
N ILE A 26 4.75 1.64 8.08
CA ILE A 26 5.85 1.26 7.17
C ILE A 26 5.43 0.10 6.28
N LEU A 27 4.85 -0.96 6.86
CA LEU A 27 4.40 -2.12 6.10
C LEU A 27 3.29 -1.77 5.11
N LEU A 28 2.36 -0.90 5.52
CA LEU A 28 1.29 -0.45 4.65
C LEU A 28 1.83 0.39 3.49
N TYR A 29 2.77 1.30 3.76
CA TYR A 29 3.46 2.06 2.71
C TYR A 29 4.18 1.11 1.73
N LEU A 30 4.95 0.14 2.24
CA LEU A 30 5.65 -0.85 1.41
C LEU A 30 4.70 -1.77 0.65
N SER A 31 3.47 -1.99 1.14
CA SER A 31 2.51 -2.87 0.47
C SER A 31 2.03 -2.33 -0.88
N PHE A 32 2.22 -1.04 -1.15
CA PHE A 32 2.00 -0.45 -2.48
C PHE A 32 3.02 -0.92 -3.52
N TYR A 33 4.22 -1.31 -3.08
CA TYR A 33 5.27 -1.85 -3.96
C TYR A 33 5.27 -3.38 -3.97
N ILE A 34 4.90 -4.01 -2.85
CA ILE A 34 4.90 -5.46 -2.68
C ILE A 34 3.55 -5.88 -2.12
N SER A 35 2.66 -6.32 -3.03
CA SER A 35 1.23 -6.47 -2.77
C SER A 35 0.86 -7.42 -1.65
N PHE A 36 1.71 -8.34 -1.19
CA PHE A 36 1.37 -9.30 -0.12
C PHE A 36 1.76 -8.83 1.29
N LEU A 37 2.51 -7.72 1.44
CA LEU A 37 2.97 -7.23 2.74
C LEU A 37 1.81 -6.83 3.67
N TYR A 38 0.67 -6.41 3.14
CA TYR A 38 -0.48 -6.03 3.97
C TYR A 38 -1.04 -7.20 4.79
N LEU A 39 -0.86 -8.46 4.34
CA LEU A 39 -1.28 -9.65 5.08
C LEU A 39 -0.45 -9.89 6.35
N LEU A 40 0.77 -9.34 6.40
CA LEU A 40 1.69 -9.46 7.53
C LEU A 40 1.28 -8.56 8.71
N ILE A 41 0.60 -7.44 8.41
CA ILE A 41 0.17 -6.43 9.39
C ILE A 41 -0.62 -7.04 10.57
N PRO A 42 -1.71 -7.81 10.36
CA PRO A 42 -2.48 -8.36 11.48
C PRO A 42 -1.68 -9.35 12.33
N VAL A 43 -0.78 -10.14 11.71
CA VAL A 43 0.08 -11.10 12.42
C VAL A 43 1.06 -10.37 13.34
N LEU A 44 1.75 -9.35 12.81
CA LEU A 44 2.70 -8.56 13.59
C LEU A 44 2.03 -7.77 14.70
N LEU A 45 0.83 -7.24 14.48
CA LEU A 45 0.08 -6.58 15.55
C LEU A 45 -0.22 -7.53 16.71
N VAL A 46 -0.61 -8.79 16.44
CA VAL A 46 -0.81 -9.78 17.50
C VAL A 46 0.49 -10.05 18.26
N VAL A 47 1.62 -10.15 17.56
CA VAL A 47 2.96 -10.32 18.16
C VAL A 47 3.31 -9.12 19.05
N ILE A 48 3.18 -7.90 18.53
CA ILE A 48 3.47 -6.65 19.27
C ILE A 48 2.60 -6.56 20.53
N PHE A 49 1.29 -6.81 20.43
CA PHE A 49 0.40 -6.77 21.59
C PHE A 49 0.63 -7.93 22.58
N HIS A 50 1.11 -9.07 22.09
CA HIS A 50 1.52 -10.17 22.96
C HIS A 50 2.73 -9.76 23.83
N TYR A 51 3.80 -9.27 23.20
CA TYR A 51 5.04 -8.92 23.90
C TYR A 51 4.95 -7.64 24.73
N THR A 52 4.08 -6.70 24.35
CA THR A 52 3.79 -5.51 25.18
C THR A 52 2.87 -5.81 26.36
N LYS A 53 2.50 -7.07 26.60
CA LYS A 53 1.65 -7.50 27.74
C LYS A 53 0.23 -6.92 27.74
N ALA A 54 -0.29 -6.54 26.57
CA ALA A 54 -1.73 -6.32 26.40
C ALA A 54 -2.43 -7.70 26.33
N TRP A 55 -2.68 -8.32 27.48
CA TRP A 55 -3.11 -9.73 27.57
C TRP A 55 -4.60 -9.97 27.27
N ARG A 56 -5.46 -8.96 27.44
CA ARG A 56 -6.91 -9.12 27.26
C ARG A 56 -7.31 -8.92 25.80
N PHE A 57 -8.18 -9.80 25.32
CA PHE A 57 -8.73 -9.72 23.95
C PHE A 57 -9.42 -8.37 23.68
N SER A 58 -10.18 -7.84 24.65
CA SER A 58 -10.82 -6.51 24.55
C SER A 58 -9.83 -5.38 24.33
N ASP A 59 -8.70 -5.43 25.04
CA ASP A 59 -7.68 -4.38 24.99
C ASP A 59 -6.94 -4.46 23.64
N ARG A 60 -6.63 -5.68 23.18
CA ARG A 60 -6.05 -5.90 21.84
C ARG A 60 -6.97 -5.43 20.72
N ALA A 61 -8.26 -5.74 20.79
CA ALA A 61 -9.23 -5.30 19.80
C ALA A 61 -9.30 -3.77 19.72
N PHE A 62 -9.37 -3.09 20.87
CA PHE A 62 -9.43 -1.63 20.93
C PHE A 62 -8.14 -0.96 20.42
N TYR A 63 -6.98 -1.32 20.98
CA TYR A 63 -5.71 -0.72 20.55
C TYR A 63 -5.35 -1.12 19.12
N GLY A 64 -5.63 -2.36 18.71
CA GLY A 64 -5.40 -2.82 17.34
C GLY A 64 -6.23 -2.05 16.33
N PHE A 65 -7.50 -1.78 16.63
CA PHE A 65 -8.34 -0.93 15.78
C PHE A 65 -7.75 0.48 15.60
N LEU A 66 -7.34 1.12 16.71
CA LEU A 66 -6.71 2.44 16.66
C LEU A 66 -5.39 2.43 15.86
N VAL A 67 -4.56 1.40 16.05
CA VAL A 67 -3.31 1.25 15.30
C VAL A 67 -3.60 1.18 13.80
N ILE A 68 -4.52 0.30 13.38
CA ILE A 68 -4.85 0.10 11.96
C ILE A 68 -5.34 1.41 11.33
N ILE A 69 -6.23 2.14 12.01
CA ILE A 69 -6.75 3.44 11.52
C ILE A 69 -5.63 4.47 11.38
N ILE A 70 -4.85 4.69 12.45
CA ILE A 70 -3.83 5.74 12.44
C ILE A 70 -2.73 5.41 11.42
N SER A 71 -2.32 4.14 11.35
CA SER A 71 -1.35 3.69 10.34
C SER A 71 -1.84 3.87 8.92
N PHE A 72 -3.14 3.65 8.67
CA PHE A 72 -3.73 3.90 7.37
C PHE A 72 -3.56 5.37 6.95
N PHE A 73 -3.97 6.31 7.79
CA PHE A 73 -3.85 7.74 7.47
C PHE A 73 -2.39 8.19 7.33
N LEU A 74 -1.48 7.68 8.15
CA LEU A 74 -0.05 7.99 8.02
C LEU A 74 0.53 7.46 6.70
N ALA A 75 0.19 6.23 6.32
CA ALA A 75 0.64 5.67 5.04
C ALA A 75 0.04 6.43 3.85
N MET A 76 -1.26 6.75 3.88
CA MET A 76 -1.89 7.56 2.83
C MET A 76 -1.25 8.94 2.73
N GLY A 77 -0.94 9.59 3.86
CA GLY A 77 -0.21 10.85 3.88
C GLY A 77 1.17 10.74 3.22
N ALA A 78 1.93 9.70 3.54
CA ALA A 78 3.23 9.45 2.93
C ALA A 78 3.13 9.20 1.41
N ILE A 79 2.17 8.38 0.98
CA ILE A 79 1.91 8.10 -0.44
C ILE A 79 1.52 9.38 -1.16
N SER A 80 0.63 10.18 -0.56
CA SER A 80 0.22 11.46 -1.09
C SER A 80 1.42 12.39 -1.30
N THR A 81 2.30 12.52 -0.31
CA THR A 81 3.50 13.35 -0.46
C THR A 81 4.43 12.85 -1.56
N SER A 82 4.56 11.52 -1.69
CA SER A 82 5.35 10.88 -2.75
C SER A 82 4.77 11.16 -4.14
N LEU A 83 3.45 11.04 -4.29
CA LEU A 83 2.75 11.32 -5.56
C LEU A 83 2.86 12.81 -5.93
N THR A 84 2.60 13.73 -4.99
CA THR A 84 2.68 15.17 -5.27
C THR A 84 4.11 15.66 -5.51
N GLY A 85 5.11 14.96 -4.96
CA GLY A 85 6.53 15.25 -5.13
C GLY A 85 7.20 14.46 -6.24
N ALA A 86 6.44 13.68 -7.02
CA ALA A 86 6.99 12.83 -8.06
C ALA A 86 7.71 13.66 -9.14
N PRO A 87 8.84 13.17 -9.67
CA PRO A 87 9.62 13.92 -10.64
C PRO A 87 8.81 14.16 -11.91
N HIS A 88 8.98 15.35 -12.50
CA HIS A 88 8.37 15.70 -13.80
C HIS A 88 8.99 14.94 -14.99
N GLN A 89 9.91 14.01 -14.72
CA GLN A 89 10.66 13.24 -15.69
C GLN A 89 10.77 11.78 -15.20
N THR A 90 10.45 10.84 -16.07
CA THR A 90 10.53 9.39 -15.78
C THR A 90 10.96 8.62 -17.02
N THR A 91 11.62 7.47 -16.81
CA THR A 91 11.98 6.55 -17.88
C THR A 91 11.25 5.23 -17.66
N ALA A 92 10.53 4.77 -18.69
CA ALA A 92 9.98 3.42 -18.71
C ALA A 92 10.86 2.56 -19.61
N THR A 93 11.19 1.35 -19.15
CA THR A 93 11.99 0.39 -19.90
C THR A 93 11.16 -0.84 -20.21
N PHE A 94 11.22 -1.31 -21.45
CA PHE A 94 10.61 -2.58 -21.85
C PHE A 94 11.51 -3.29 -22.86
N THR A 95 11.37 -4.61 -22.95
CA THR A 95 12.17 -5.43 -23.87
C THR A 95 11.23 -6.14 -24.83
N GLU A 96 11.50 -5.99 -26.13
CA GLU A 96 10.79 -6.69 -27.20
C GLU A 96 11.83 -7.28 -28.16
N SER A 97 11.70 -8.56 -28.51
CA SER A 97 12.63 -9.27 -29.41
C SER A 97 14.12 -9.06 -29.13
N SER A 98 14.51 -9.14 -27.86
CA SER A 98 15.89 -8.93 -27.37
C SER A 98 16.43 -7.49 -27.51
N VAL A 99 15.60 -6.53 -27.90
CA VAL A 99 15.92 -5.09 -27.92
C VAL A 99 15.28 -4.44 -26.69
N THR A 100 16.07 -3.69 -25.93
CA THR A 100 15.55 -2.89 -24.81
C THR A 100 15.28 -1.47 -25.29
N TYR A 101 14.09 -0.98 -24.94
CA TYR A 101 13.59 0.34 -25.27
C TYR A 101 13.53 1.18 -24.01
N ASP A 102 14.28 2.28 -24.00
CA ASP A 102 14.26 3.26 -22.92
C ASP A 102 13.42 4.46 -23.36
N VAL A 103 12.16 4.50 -22.93
CA VAL A 103 11.27 5.61 -23.24
C VAL A 103 11.38 6.65 -22.13
N HIS A 104 12.00 7.78 -22.45
CA HIS A 104 12.01 8.95 -21.59
C HIS A 104 10.74 9.77 -21.80
N TYR A 105 10.13 10.14 -20.68
CA TYR A 105 8.96 11.01 -20.61
C TYR A 105 9.28 12.19 -19.71
N ALA A 106 8.86 13.38 -20.13
CA ALA A 106 8.93 14.59 -19.33
C ALA A 106 7.70 15.47 -19.58
N TYR A 107 7.30 16.26 -18.60
CA TYR A 107 6.33 17.31 -18.83
C TYR A 107 6.79 18.67 -18.29
N SER A 108 6.30 19.73 -18.92
CA SER A 108 6.52 21.10 -18.47
C SER A 108 5.22 21.89 -18.50
N ASN A 109 5.12 22.88 -17.63
CA ASN A 109 4.05 23.86 -17.65
C ASN A 109 4.60 25.17 -18.20
N ASN A 110 4.10 25.59 -19.36
CA ASN A 110 4.41 26.89 -19.95
C ASN A 110 3.17 27.77 -19.93
N SER A 111 3.12 28.73 -19.00
CA SER A 111 2.03 29.71 -18.89
C SER A 111 0.64 29.08 -18.77
N GLY A 112 0.53 27.96 -18.04
CA GLY A 112 -0.70 27.21 -17.82
C GLY A 112 -0.94 26.07 -18.80
N ASN A 113 -0.19 26.00 -19.91
CA ASN A 113 -0.29 24.89 -20.86
C ASN A 113 0.70 23.78 -20.50
N TYR A 114 0.18 22.55 -20.40
CA TYR A 114 0.99 21.36 -20.13
C TYR A 114 1.46 20.74 -21.44
N VAL A 115 2.79 20.64 -21.58
CA VAL A 115 3.45 20.03 -22.73
C VAL A 115 4.15 18.75 -22.28
N PHE A 116 3.78 17.64 -22.90
CA PHE A 116 4.36 16.31 -22.69
C PHE A 116 5.39 16.02 -23.77
N ASN A 117 6.58 15.60 -23.38
CA ASN A 117 7.69 15.29 -24.27
C ASN A 117 8.10 13.83 -24.09
N PHE A 118 8.28 13.15 -25.21
CA PHE A 118 8.68 11.75 -25.27
C PHE A 118 9.93 11.63 -26.11
N SER A 119 10.88 10.80 -25.67
CA SER A 119 12.02 10.41 -26.49
C SER A 119 12.38 8.95 -26.27
N LEU A 120 12.68 8.24 -27.35
CA LEU A 120 13.07 6.83 -27.31
C LEU A 120 14.10 6.50 -28.40
N PRO A 121 14.84 5.38 -28.29
CA PRO A 121 15.82 4.96 -29.30
C PRO A 121 15.19 4.71 -30.68
N SER A 122 15.89 5.07 -31.76
CA SER A 122 15.36 5.03 -33.12
C SER A 122 15.40 3.64 -33.78
N HIS A 123 14.95 2.59 -33.10
CA HIS A 123 15.01 1.21 -33.60
C HIS A 123 13.62 0.60 -33.69
N ASN A 124 13.24 0.04 -34.85
CA ASN A 124 12.04 -0.78 -35.05
C ASN A 124 10.70 -0.23 -34.52
N VAL A 125 10.60 1.06 -34.24
CA VAL A 125 9.35 1.70 -33.79
C VAL A 125 8.57 2.22 -34.99
N SER A 126 7.28 1.92 -35.04
CA SER A 126 6.34 2.54 -35.98
C SER A 126 6.25 4.03 -35.67
N SER A 127 6.20 4.86 -36.71
CA SER A 127 6.09 6.30 -36.52
C SER A 127 4.78 6.71 -35.83
N ASN A 128 3.71 5.92 -35.95
CA ASN A 128 2.41 6.22 -35.37
C ASN A 128 2.30 5.71 -33.94
N VAL A 129 1.87 6.58 -33.03
CA VAL A 129 1.66 6.29 -31.61
C VAL A 129 0.42 7.00 -31.12
N GLU A 130 -0.33 6.35 -30.24
CA GLU A 130 -1.47 6.94 -29.55
C GLU A 130 -1.07 7.37 -28.15
N PHE A 131 -1.51 8.57 -27.75
CA PHE A 131 -1.34 9.12 -26.42
C PHE A 131 -2.70 9.44 -25.82
N VAL A 132 -2.90 9.03 -24.56
CA VAL A 132 -4.13 9.28 -23.81
C VAL A 132 -3.77 9.83 -22.45
N LEU A 133 -4.34 10.97 -22.09
CA LEU A 133 -4.29 11.54 -20.74
C LEU A 133 -5.55 11.13 -19.99
N ARG A 134 -5.38 10.44 -18.86
CA ARG A 134 -6.49 10.04 -18.00
C ARG A 134 -6.37 10.66 -16.63
N ASP A 135 -7.51 10.91 -16.00
CA ASP A 135 -7.57 11.18 -14.57
C ASP A 135 -7.23 9.91 -13.78
N LEU A 136 -6.29 10.02 -12.84
CA LEU A 136 -5.73 8.90 -12.07
C LEU A 136 -6.79 8.16 -11.23
N PHE A 137 -7.78 8.88 -10.70
CA PHE A 137 -8.73 8.32 -9.73
C PHE A 137 -10.05 7.90 -10.37
N THR A 138 -10.51 8.64 -11.38
CA THR A 138 -11.76 8.36 -12.09
C THR A 138 -11.57 7.53 -13.36
N ASN A 139 -10.33 7.41 -13.85
CA ASN A 139 -9.96 6.73 -15.10
C ASN A 139 -10.66 7.32 -16.34
N VAL A 140 -11.17 8.56 -16.24
CA VAL A 140 -11.79 9.27 -17.36
C VAL A 140 -10.71 9.83 -18.28
N THR A 141 -10.84 9.61 -19.58
CA THR A 141 -9.98 10.24 -20.60
C THR A 141 -10.29 11.72 -20.70
N VAL A 142 -9.27 12.55 -20.49
CA VAL A 142 -9.36 14.02 -20.51
C VAL A 142 -8.87 14.57 -21.84
N ALA A 143 -7.85 13.97 -22.43
CA ALA A 143 -7.34 14.33 -23.74
C ALA A 143 -6.73 13.11 -24.42
N SER A 144 -6.72 13.09 -25.75
CA SER A 144 -5.98 12.11 -26.52
C SER A 144 -5.43 12.72 -27.80
N THR A 145 -4.36 12.13 -28.33
CA THR A 145 -3.79 12.52 -29.61
C THR A 145 -3.13 11.33 -30.28
N ASN A 146 -3.12 11.34 -31.61
CA ASN A 146 -2.24 10.49 -32.38
C ASN A 146 -1.00 11.31 -32.75
N GLY A 147 0.17 10.78 -32.40
CA GLY A 147 1.45 11.40 -32.67
C GLY A 147 2.22 10.66 -33.75
N THR A 148 3.06 11.41 -34.46
CA THR A 148 4.09 10.83 -35.30
C THR A 148 5.46 11.19 -34.74
N PHE A 149 6.25 10.19 -34.37
CA PHE A 149 7.60 10.41 -33.88
C PHE A 149 8.50 11.00 -34.98
N THR A 150 9.21 12.07 -34.65
CA THR A 150 10.22 12.67 -35.52
C THR A 150 11.60 12.13 -35.20
N SER A 151 12.32 11.66 -36.21
CA SER A 151 13.71 11.20 -36.07
C SER A 151 14.64 12.39 -35.88
N SER A 152 15.47 12.36 -34.83
CA SER A 152 16.55 13.30 -34.59
C SER A 152 17.81 12.52 -34.20
N GLY A 153 18.58 12.11 -35.21
CA GLY A 153 19.77 11.29 -35.00
C GLY A 153 19.40 9.87 -34.55
N SER A 154 19.92 9.43 -33.40
CA SER A 154 19.67 8.10 -32.83
C SER A 154 18.36 7.98 -32.03
N ASN A 155 17.59 9.07 -31.91
CA ASN A 155 16.38 9.12 -31.08
C ASN A 155 15.16 9.55 -31.89
N TYR A 156 14.02 8.94 -31.57
CA TYR A 156 12.71 9.45 -31.95
C TYR A 156 12.19 10.37 -30.84
N THR A 157 11.60 11.50 -31.23
CA THR A 157 11.04 12.48 -30.31
C THR A 157 9.62 12.88 -30.70
N TYR A 158 8.78 13.15 -29.71
CA TYR A 158 7.43 13.66 -29.90
C TYR A 158 7.07 14.63 -28.78
N SER A 159 6.34 15.68 -29.11
CA SER A 159 5.85 16.68 -28.16
C SER A 159 4.36 16.86 -28.35
N TRP A 160 3.61 16.80 -27.25
CA TRP A 160 2.17 16.97 -27.22
C TRP A 160 1.80 18.09 -26.25
N ASN A 161 1.13 19.12 -26.77
CA ASN A 161 0.51 20.16 -25.95
C ASN A 161 -0.93 19.76 -25.62
N ALA A 162 -1.20 19.41 -24.36
CA ALA A 162 -2.54 19.09 -23.88
C ALA A 162 -3.33 20.33 -23.43
N GLY A 163 -2.72 21.52 -23.50
CA GLY A 163 -3.33 22.78 -23.11
C GLY A 163 -3.46 22.92 -21.60
N GLN A 164 -4.46 23.70 -21.19
CA GLN A 164 -4.75 23.93 -19.77
C GLN A 164 -5.48 22.73 -19.17
N LEU A 165 -4.94 22.21 -18.06
CA LEU A 165 -5.52 21.10 -17.32
C LEU A 165 -6.24 21.60 -16.07
N SER A 166 -7.35 20.94 -15.73
CA SER A 166 -8.08 21.20 -14.49
C SER A 166 -7.30 20.68 -13.26
N GLN A 167 -7.73 21.04 -12.06
CA GLN A 167 -7.10 20.61 -10.81
C GLN A 167 -7.42 19.13 -10.52
N HIS A 168 -6.68 18.23 -11.16
CA HIS A 168 -6.77 16.78 -11.00
C HIS A 168 -5.39 16.13 -10.96
N ALA A 169 -5.35 14.82 -10.73
CA ALA A 169 -4.16 14.00 -10.86
C ALA A 169 -4.25 13.21 -12.17
N TYR A 170 -3.18 13.17 -12.95
CA TYR A 170 -3.21 12.58 -14.28
C TYR A 170 -2.22 11.44 -14.47
N VAL A 171 -2.53 10.54 -15.41
CA VAL A 171 -1.64 9.52 -15.95
C VAL A 171 -1.63 9.65 -17.47
N VAL A 172 -0.45 9.52 -18.07
CA VAL A 172 -0.30 9.48 -19.52
C VAL A 172 -0.08 8.05 -19.95
N LEU A 173 -0.98 7.54 -20.78
CA LEU A 173 -0.89 6.24 -21.43
C LEU A 173 -0.37 6.46 -22.84
N MET A 174 0.65 5.70 -23.22
CA MET A 174 1.21 5.71 -24.56
C MET A 174 1.12 4.29 -25.14
N THR A 175 0.55 4.15 -26.33
CA THR A 175 0.53 2.89 -27.06
C THR A 175 1.54 2.96 -28.21
N LEU A 176 2.72 2.40 -27.96
CA LEU A 176 3.79 2.27 -28.94
C LEU A 176 3.50 1.07 -29.84
N HIS A 177 3.83 1.20 -31.12
CA HIS A 177 3.80 0.09 -32.06
C HIS A 177 5.24 -0.29 -32.43
N VAL A 178 5.68 -1.48 -32.07
CA VAL A 178 7.03 -1.98 -32.35
C VAL A 178 6.96 -3.04 -33.44
N LYS A 179 7.85 -2.98 -34.42
CA LYS A 179 7.98 -3.98 -35.49
C LYS A 179 8.85 -5.13 -35.00
N ASP A 180 8.29 -6.33 -34.99
CA ASP A 180 9.00 -7.57 -34.74
C ASP A 180 8.80 -8.54 -35.91
N ASN A 181 9.89 -8.87 -36.62
CA ASN A 181 9.91 -9.89 -37.68
C ASN A 181 8.68 -9.85 -38.63
N ASN A 182 8.39 -8.66 -39.20
CA ASN A 182 7.23 -8.31 -40.05
C ASN A 182 5.86 -8.19 -39.39
N THR A 183 5.72 -8.44 -38.08
CA THR A 183 4.52 -8.14 -37.30
C THR A 183 4.66 -6.83 -36.54
N THR A 184 3.55 -6.18 -36.21
CA THR A 184 3.56 -4.96 -35.38
C THR A 184 2.86 -5.27 -34.07
N VAL A 185 3.58 -5.12 -32.96
CA VAL A 185 3.10 -5.39 -31.60
C VAL A 185 2.81 -4.06 -30.92
N ALA A 186 1.62 -3.94 -30.31
CA ALA A 186 1.25 -2.78 -29.51
C ALA A 186 1.76 -2.96 -28.08
N GLN A 187 2.58 -2.01 -27.61
CA GLN A 187 3.17 -1.97 -26.29
C GLN A 187 2.61 -0.77 -25.51
N PRO A 188 1.72 -0.99 -24.53
CA PRO A 188 1.21 0.06 -23.66
C PRO A 188 2.25 0.43 -22.60
N LEU A 189 2.53 1.72 -22.46
CA LEU A 189 3.35 2.28 -21.40
C LEU A 189 2.56 3.31 -20.62
N GLU A 190 2.76 3.33 -19.31
CA GLU A 190 2.09 4.26 -18.40
C GLU A 190 3.11 5.16 -17.71
N PHE A 191 2.83 6.46 -17.71
CA PHE A 191 3.67 7.47 -17.07
C PHE A 191 2.83 8.32 -16.13
N LEU A 192 3.38 8.68 -14.98
CA LEU A 192 2.70 9.58 -14.06
C LEU A 192 2.65 10.99 -14.67
N GLY A 193 1.43 11.52 -14.81
CA GLY A 193 1.18 12.89 -15.25
C GLY A 193 1.36 13.93 -14.14
N PRO A 194 1.03 15.20 -14.42
CA PRO A 194 0.99 16.23 -13.39
C PRO A 194 -0.05 15.92 -12.31
N ILE A 195 0.30 16.24 -11.06
CA ILE A 195 -0.62 16.17 -9.92
C ILE A 195 -0.98 17.60 -9.52
N LEU A 196 -2.17 18.05 -9.91
CA LEU A 196 -2.66 19.43 -9.77
C LEU A 196 -3.63 19.62 -8.62
N ILE A 197 -3.67 18.66 -7.70
CA ILE A 197 -4.47 18.69 -6.48
C ILE A 197 -3.57 18.70 -5.25
N SER A 198 -4.10 19.19 -4.13
CA SER A 198 -3.39 19.17 -2.86
C SER A 198 -3.18 17.74 -2.37
N GLY A 199 -2.12 17.52 -1.57
CA GLY A 199 -1.89 16.22 -0.95
C GLY A 199 -3.08 15.76 -0.09
N ALA A 200 -3.73 16.68 0.63
CA ALA A 200 -4.94 16.36 1.38
C ALA A 200 -6.05 15.77 0.49
N MET A 201 -6.24 16.29 -0.73
CA MET A 201 -7.21 15.75 -1.68
C MET A 201 -6.82 14.34 -2.17
N VAL A 202 -5.53 14.11 -2.42
CA VAL A 202 -5.01 12.77 -2.76
C VAL A 202 -5.31 11.77 -1.64
N VAL A 203 -5.09 12.15 -0.38
CA VAL A 203 -5.41 11.30 0.78
C VAL A 203 -6.90 10.96 0.81
N LEU A 204 -7.78 11.94 0.58
CA LEU A 204 -9.23 11.72 0.59
C LEU A 204 -9.66 10.73 -0.51
N LEU A 205 -9.18 10.92 -1.75
CA LEU A 205 -9.51 10.06 -2.90
C LEU A 205 -8.98 8.63 -2.75
N LEU A 206 -7.74 8.47 -2.24
CA LEU A 206 -7.19 7.16 -1.91
C LEU A 206 -7.95 6.50 -0.74
N SER A 207 -8.37 7.30 0.24
CA SER A 207 -9.12 6.80 1.39
C SER A 207 -10.49 6.30 0.96
N GLU A 208 -11.24 7.03 0.14
CA GLU A 208 -12.58 6.63 -0.31
C GLU A 208 -12.60 5.23 -0.93
N SER A 209 -11.62 4.93 -1.78
CA SER A 209 -11.52 3.66 -2.51
C SER A 209 -10.96 2.51 -1.65
N LEU A 210 -10.00 2.79 -0.76
CA LEU A 210 -9.22 1.74 -0.08
C LEU A 210 -9.56 1.57 1.40
N ILE A 211 -10.08 2.60 2.08
CA ILE A 211 -10.18 2.61 3.55
C ILE A 211 -11.14 1.55 4.07
N LEU A 212 -12.30 1.37 3.44
CA LEU A 212 -13.31 0.42 3.92
C LEU A 212 -12.84 -1.03 3.75
N TYR A 213 -12.34 -1.37 2.57
CA TYR A 213 -11.82 -2.71 2.30
C TYR A 213 -10.61 -3.03 3.17
N TYR A 214 -9.66 -2.10 3.28
CA TYR A 214 -8.48 -2.28 4.11
C TYR A 214 -8.84 -2.41 5.60
N LEU A 215 -9.61 -1.48 6.15
CA LEU A 215 -10.01 -1.52 7.56
C LEU A 215 -10.76 -2.81 7.87
N LEU A 216 -11.73 -3.19 7.03
CA LEU A 216 -12.57 -4.37 7.28
C LEU A 216 -11.74 -5.65 7.19
N ILE A 217 -10.96 -5.85 6.13
CA ILE A 217 -10.16 -7.06 5.95
C ILE A 217 -9.08 -7.14 7.02
N THR A 218 -8.24 -6.11 7.18
CA THR A 218 -7.13 -6.13 8.15
C THR A 218 -7.63 -6.30 9.57
N PHE A 219 -8.75 -5.66 9.94
CA PHE A 219 -9.32 -5.81 11.28
C PHE A 219 -9.93 -7.20 11.51
N LEU A 220 -10.65 -7.77 10.53
CA LEU A 220 -11.20 -9.13 10.65
C LEU A 220 -10.09 -10.17 10.79
N PHE A 221 -9.04 -10.08 9.98
CA PHE A 221 -7.88 -10.96 10.12
C PHE A 221 -7.20 -10.77 11.48
N PHE A 222 -7.02 -9.53 11.94
CA PHE A 222 -6.46 -9.26 13.26
C PHE A 222 -7.29 -9.89 14.38
N LEU A 223 -8.62 -9.78 14.33
CA LEU A 223 -9.52 -10.42 15.30
C LEU A 223 -9.42 -11.95 15.25
N ALA A 224 -9.37 -12.54 14.05
CA ALA A 224 -9.21 -13.98 13.88
C ALA A 224 -7.89 -14.46 14.50
N PHE A 225 -6.76 -13.81 14.20
CA PHE A 225 -5.47 -14.15 14.80
C PHE A 225 -5.44 -13.91 16.31
N ALA A 226 -6.05 -12.82 16.80
CA ALA A 226 -6.16 -12.57 18.24
C ALA A 226 -7.00 -13.64 18.94
N PHE A 227 -8.04 -14.16 18.29
CA PHE A 227 -8.86 -15.26 18.78
C PHE A 227 -8.06 -16.57 18.82
N PHE A 228 -7.37 -16.95 17.74
CA PHE A 228 -6.53 -18.14 17.71
C PHE A 228 -5.43 -18.09 18.77
N ALA A 229 -4.75 -16.94 18.92
CA ALA A 229 -3.74 -16.75 19.95
C ALA A 229 -4.31 -16.97 21.37
N ARG A 230 -5.55 -16.53 21.63
CA ARG A 230 -6.24 -16.77 22.89
C ARG A 230 -6.60 -18.25 23.09
N ALA A 231 -7.13 -18.91 22.05
CA ALA A 231 -7.51 -20.31 22.10
C ALA A 231 -6.30 -21.22 22.40
N ILE A 232 -5.15 -20.96 21.75
CA ILE A 232 -3.90 -21.68 22.01
C ILE A 232 -3.42 -21.46 23.45
N SER A 233 -3.47 -20.21 23.95
CA SER A 233 -3.06 -19.89 25.31
C SER A 233 -3.93 -20.59 26.37
N MET A 234 -5.26 -20.61 26.19
CA MET A 234 -6.16 -21.33 27.09
C MET A 234 -5.96 -22.84 27.04
N SER A 235 -5.72 -23.40 25.85
CA SER A 235 -5.44 -24.84 25.68
C SER A 235 -4.18 -25.25 26.45
N ARG A 236 -3.09 -24.47 26.37
CA ARG A 236 -1.86 -24.70 27.15
C ARG A 236 -2.08 -24.60 28.66
N GLN A 237 -2.87 -23.63 29.12
CA GLN A 237 -3.20 -23.50 30.55
C GLN A 237 -4.02 -24.69 31.07
N ARG A 238 -4.93 -25.25 30.26
CA ARG A 238 -5.71 -26.44 30.63
C ARG A 238 -4.84 -27.70 30.70
N ARG A 239 -3.90 -27.88 29.77
CA ARG A 239 -2.91 -28.97 29.84
C ARG A 239 -2.04 -28.88 31.10
N ASN A 240 -1.49 -27.71 31.40
CA ASN A 240 -0.61 -27.53 32.57
C ASN A 240 -1.34 -27.65 33.92
N LYS A 241 -2.66 -27.45 33.96
CA LYS A 241 -3.47 -27.70 35.16
C LYS A 241 -3.89 -29.16 35.33
N GLY A 242 -3.88 -29.96 34.26
CA GLY A 242 -4.18 -31.39 34.30
C GLY A 242 -3.10 -32.24 34.98
N ASP A 243 -1.87 -31.72 35.09
CA ASP A 243 -0.75 -32.39 35.77
C ASP A 243 -0.63 -32.04 37.27
N GLN A 244 -1.54 -31.24 37.82
CA GLN A 244 -1.66 -31.10 39.28
C GLN A 244 -2.36 -32.35 39.83
N LYS A 245 -1.58 -33.37 40.20
CA LYS A 245 -2.05 -34.49 41.02
C LYS A 245 -2.85 -33.93 42.22
N PRO A 246 -4.03 -34.49 42.55
CA PRO A 246 -4.72 -34.10 43.77
C PRO A 246 -3.80 -34.33 44.98
N PRO A 247 -3.89 -33.49 46.04
CA PRO A 247 -3.09 -33.69 47.23
C PRO A 247 -3.37 -35.10 47.76
N VAL A 248 -2.31 -35.89 47.93
CA VAL A 248 -2.39 -37.18 48.61
C VAL A 248 -2.89 -36.90 50.03
N PRO A 249 -3.98 -37.52 50.50
CA PRO A 249 -4.40 -37.36 51.88
C PRO A 249 -3.28 -37.89 52.77
N SER A 250 -2.76 -37.06 53.68
CA SER A 250 -1.76 -37.45 54.67
C SER A 250 -2.33 -38.57 55.53
N THR A 251 -1.64 -39.71 55.57
CA THR A 251 -1.99 -40.93 56.30
C THR A 251 -1.84 -40.80 57.84
N ASP A 252 -2.01 -39.60 58.40
CA ASP A 252 -1.84 -39.33 59.84
C ASP A 252 -3.18 -39.22 60.60
N GLN A 253 -4.29 -39.72 60.04
CA GLN A 253 -5.58 -39.78 60.74
C GLN A 253 -6.11 -41.21 60.97
N VAL A 254 -5.23 -42.21 61.03
CA VAL A 254 -5.61 -43.57 61.44
C VAL A 254 -4.75 -44.03 62.62
N GLN A 255 -4.82 -43.32 63.74
CA GLN A 255 -4.44 -43.86 65.06
C GLN A 255 -4.87 -42.94 66.20
N GLU A 256 -6.19 -42.79 66.39
CA GLU A 256 -6.73 -42.39 67.70
C GLU A 256 -8.18 -42.84 67.80
N ASN A 257 -8.35 -44.14 68.06
CA ASN A 257 -9.49 -44.73 68.78
C ASN A 257 -9.29 -46.24 68.85
N LYS A 258 -8.49 -46.67 69.83
CA LYS A 258 -8.68 -47.89 70.62
C LYS A 258 -8.02 -47.71 71.96
#